data_AF-A0A8B8CZP9-F1
#
_entry.id   AF-A0A8B8CZP9-F1
#
_cell.length_a   1.000
_cell.length_b   1.000
_cell.length_c   1.000
_cell.angle_alpha   90.00
_cell.angle_beta   90.00
_cell.angle_gamma   90.00
#
_symmetry.space_group_name_H-M   'P 1'
#
loop_
_entity.id
_entity.type
_entity.pdbx_description
1 polymer ?
#
loop_
_entity_poly.entity_id
_entity_poly.type
_entity_poly.pdbx_seq_one_letter_code
_entity_poly.pdbx_strand_id
1 'polypeptide(L)'
;MDPDQQPTQIDYFCVPTLQKQKKKEAMDSQVARDGRLMELVDEKWRDDKLPMEEVAVPQMELPEIEPDNGPTNETLKEQEQKWSDLALSALHDQPPTTANH
;
A
#
# COMPACT_ATOMS: atom_id res chain seq x y z
N MET A 1 20.18 -54.11 26.40
CA MET A 1 18.78 -54.42 26.71
C MET A 1 18.18 -53.21 27.37
N ASP A 2 17.78 -52.25 26.54
CA ASP A 2 16.57 -51.46 26.78
C ASP A 2 16.07 -51.06 25.37
N PRO A 3 14.99 -51.70 24.88
CA PRO A 3 14.64 -51.72 23.45
C PRO A 3 13.52 -50.73 23.11
N ASP A 4 13.63 -49.46 23.50
CA ASP A 4 12.52 -48.53 23.24
C ASP A 4 12.92 -47.08 22.91
N GLN A 5 13.76 -46.94 21.88
CA GLN A 5 13.88 -45.67 21.18
C GLN A 5 13.61 -45.88 19.69
N GLN A 6 12.33 -45.85 19.34
CA GLN A 6 11.88 -45.87 17.95
C GLN A 6 12.36 -44.59 17.25
N PRO A 7 13.17 -44.68 16.18
CA PRO A 7 13.44 -43.53 15.33
C PRO A 7 12.14 -43.13 14.63
N THR A 8 11.84 -41.84 14.68
CA THR A 8 10.69 -41.18 14.08
C THR A 8 10.52 -41.59 12.61
N GLN A 9 9.33 -42.11 12.31
CA GLN A 9 8.90 -42.51 10.97
C GLN A 9 8.78 -41.27 10.07
N ILE A 10 9.91 -40.93 9.44
CA ILE A 10 9.98 -40.03 8.30
C ILE A 10 10.35 -40.92 7.11
N ASP A 11 9.67 -40.67 5.99
CA ASP A 11 9.72 -41.40 4.72
C ASP A 11 8.90 -42.70 4.78
N TYR A 12 7.83 -42.86 4.01
CA TYR A 12 7.75 -42.64 2.58
C TYR A 12 6.42 -41.95 2.22
N PHE A 13 6.53 -40.81 1.54
CA PHE A 13 5.49 -40.38 0.63
C PHE A 13 5.11 -41.56 -0.26
N CYS A 14 3.81 -41.83 -0.35
CA CYS A 14 3.23 -42.80 -1.27
C CYS A 14 3.85 -42.57 -2.65
N VAL A 15 4.67 -43.53 -3.10
CA VAL A 15 5.09 -43.62 -4.49
C VAL A 15 3.80 -43.71 -5.29
N PRO A 16 3.42 -42.71 -6.10
CA PRO A 16 2.33 -42.92 -7.03
C PRO A 16 2.91 -43.90 -8.04
N THR A 17 2.40 -45.13 -8.01
CA THR A 17 2.50 -46.08 -9.12
C THR A 17 2.42 -45.29 -10.42
N LEU A 18 3.43 -45.45 -11.28
CA LEU A 18 3.47 -44.97 -12.65
C LEU A 18 2.27 -45.54 -13.41
N GLN A 19 1.09 -44.97 -13.19
CA GLN A 19 0.07 -44.94 -14.21
C GLN A 19 0.75 -44.20 -15.35
N LYS A 20 0.95 -44.90 -16.47
CA LYS A 20 1.42 -44.36 -17.73
C LYS A 20 0.59 -43.11 -17.99
N GLN A 21 1.12 -41.96 -17.62
CA GLN A 21 0.46 -40.69 -17.79
C GLN A 21 0.39 -40.55 -19.31
N LYS A 22 -0.79 -40.86 -19.87
CA LYS A 22 -1.17 -40.28 -21.14
C LYS A 22 -1.06 -38.79 -20.86
N LYS A 23 0.02 -38.17 -21.36
CA LYS A 23 0.27 -36.74 -21.32
C LYS A 23 -0.96 -36.11 -21.94
N LYS A 24 -1.96 -35.82 -21.11
CA LYS A 24 -2.99 -34.87 -21.45
C LYS A 24 -2.18 -33.60 -21.43
N GLU A 25 -1.87 -33.09 -22.62
CA GLU A 25 -1.34 -31.76 -22.78
C GLU A 25 -2.33 -30.85 -22.05
N ALA A 26 -2.07 -30.58 -20.78
CA ALA A 26 -2.73 -29.51 -20.09
C ALA A 26 -2.31 -28.29 -20.89
N MET A 27 -3.27 -27.62 -21.48
CA MET A 27 -3.00 -26.35 -22.12
C MET A 27 -2.45 -25.45 -21.02
N ASP A 28 -1.14 -25.22 -21.00
CA ASP A 28 -0.51 -24.38 -19.97
C ASP A 28 -1.05 -22.93 -20.06
N SER A 29 -1.68 -22.58 -21.18
CA SER A 29 -2.45 -21.35 -21.37
C SER A 29 -3.81 -21.33 -20.66
N GLN A 30 -4.28 -22.46 -20.13
CA GLN A 30 -5.60 -22.59 -19.50
C GLN A 30 -5.48 -22.90 -18.00
N VAL A 31 -5.97 -21.96 -17.19
CA VAL A 31 -6.01 -22.11 -15.74
C VAL A 31 -7.07 -23.15 -15.32
N ALA A 32 -6.66 -24.09 -14.46
CA ALA A 32 -7.59 -25.00 -13.80
C ALA A 32 -8.45 -24.22 -12.81
N ARG A 33 -9.78 -24.36 -12.91
CA ARG A 33 -10.74 -23.72 -12.01
C ARG A 33 -11.34 -24.76 -11.07
N ASP A 34 -11.58 -24.36 -9.82
CA ASP A 34 -12.30 -25.20 -8.86
C ASP A 34 -13.79 -25.24 -9.25
N GLY A 35 -14.26 -26.42 -9.65
CA GLY A 35 -15.65 -26.65 -10.02
C GLY A 35 -16.63 -26.32 -8.88
N ARG A 36 -16.27 -26.59 -7.63
CA ARG A 36 -17.12 -26.29 -6.47
C ARG A 36 -17.31 -24.78 -6.28
N LEU A 37 -16.28 -23.98 -6.53
CA LEU A 37 -16.40 -22.52 -6.51
C LEU A 37 -17.29 -22.01 -7.64
N MET A 38 -17.28 -22.67 -8.81
CA MET A 38 -18.16 -22.27 -9.93
C MET A 38 -19.64 -22.57 -9.66
N GLU A 39 -19.95 -23.59 -8.86
CA GLU A 39 -21.32 -23.93 -8.46
C GLU A 39 -21.86 -23.04 -7.33
N LEU A 40 -20.97 -22.52 -6.47
CA LEU A 40 -21.36 -21.67 -5.34
C LEU A 40 -21.62 -20.21 -5.71
N VAL A 41 -20.91 -19.68 -6.72
CA VAL A 41 -21.01 -18.27 -7.11
C VAL A 41 -22.09 -18.12 -8.18
N ASP A 42 -23.21 -17.48 -7.82
CA ASP A 42 -24.31 -17.19 -8.75
C ASP A 42 -23.98 -16.05 -9.73
N GLU A 43 -24.80 -15.92 -10.79
CA GLU A 43 -24.61 -14.90 -11.84
C GLU A 43 -24.64 -13.48 -11.27
N LYS A 44 -25.52 -13.22 -10.30
CA LYS A 44 -25.64 -11.92 -9.65
C LYS A 44 -24.35 -11.51 -8.94
N TRP A 45 -23.70 -12.41 -8.23
CA TRP A 45 -22.43 -12.14 -7.55
C TRP A 45 -21.27 -11.98 -8.54
N ARG A 46 -21.28 -12.69 -9.67
CA ARG A 46 -20.28 -12.50 -10.74
C ARG A 46 -20.37 -11.12 -11.37
N ASP A 47 -21.59 -10.62 -11.52
CA ASP A 47 -21.85 -9.33 -12.15
C ASP A 47 -21.74 -8.16 -11.17
N ASP A 48 -21.79 -8.42 -9.86
CA ASP A 48 -21.63 -7.42 -8.82
C ASP A 48 -20.33 -6.61 -8.99
N LYS A 49 -20.44 -5.30 -8.79
CA LYS A 49 -19.32 -4.35 -8.89
C LYS A 49 -19.35 -3.45 -7.67
N LEU A 50 -18.17 -3.23 -7.09
CA LEU A 50 -18.04 -2.27 -6.01
C LEU A 50 -18.41 -0.87 -6.52
N PRO A 51 -19.13 -0.06 -5.72
CA PRO A 51 -19.40 1.32 -6.07
C PRO A 51 -18.10 2.13 -6.15
N MET A 52 -18.09 3.16 -7.01
CA MET A 52 -17.06 4.20 -6.96
C MET A 52 -17.39 5.16 -5.82
N GLU A 53 -16.86 4.88 -4.64
CA GLU A 53 -16.97 5.77 -3.47
C GLU A 53 -15.69 6.59 -3.32
N GLU A 54 -15.84 7.84 -2.87
CA GLU A 54 -14.72 8.70 -2.55
C GLU A 54 -14.04 8.23 -1.25
N VAL A 55 -12.72 8.19 -1.27
CA VAL A 55 -11.93 7.91 -0.07
C VAL A 55 -11.59 9.23 0.61
N ALA A 56 -11.78 9.31 1.93
CA ALA A 56 -11.39 10.47 2.71
C ALA A 56 -9.85 10.60 2.70
N VAL A 57 -9.34 11.56 1.92
CA VAL A 57 -7.91 11.88 1.87
C VAL A 57 -7.59 12.96 2.90
N PRO A 58 -6.58 12.77 3.78
CA PRO A 58 -6.15 13.80 4.71
C PRO A 58 -5.66 15.04 3.97
N GLN A 59 -6.46 16.11 3.99
CA GLN A 59 -6.12 17.36 3.28
C GLN A 59 -4.78 17.95 3.72
N MET A 60 -4.43 17.79 5.00
CA MET A 60 -3.18 18.30 5.57
C MET A 60 -1.93 17.64 4.98
N GLU A 61 -2.05 16.45 4.38
CA GLU A 61 -0.96 15.68 3.76
C GLU A 61 -0.92 15.82 2.24
N LEU A 62 -1.87 16.56 1.67
CA LEU A 62 -1.88 16.86 0.24
C LEU A 62 -0.99 18.08 -0.04
N PRO A 63 -0.22 18.06 -1.13
CA PRO A 63 0.49 19.25 -1.60
C PRO A 63 -0.53 20.32 -2.00
N GLU A 64 -0.18 21.57 -1.74
CA GLU A 64 -1.04 22.71 -2.08
C GLU A 64 -1.22 22.82 -3.61
N ILE A 65 -2.47 22.83 -4.07
CA ILE A 65 -2.83 22.78 -5.51
C ILE A 65 -2.51 24.11 -6.20
N GLU A 66 -2.50 25.22 -5.47
CA GLU A 66 -2.21 26.54 -6.00
C GLU A 66 -1.11 27.20 -5.18
N PRO A 67 0.16 26.96 -5.50
CA PRO A 67 1.21 27.65 -4.81
C PRO A 67 1.30 29.10 -5.32
N ASP A 68 0.91 30.05 -4.49
CA ASP A 68 1.08 31.50 -4.71
C ASP A 68 2.57 31.88 -4.96
N ASN A 69 3.51 31.00 -4.61
CA ASN A 69 4.96 31.20 -4.74
C ASN A 69 5.72 30.11 -5.55
N GLY A 70 5.12 29.57 -6.63
CA GLY A 70 5.79 28.59 -7.50
C GLY A 70 5.84 27.17 -6.90
N PRO A 71 6.41 26.15 -7.55
CA PRO A 71 6.09 24.74 -7.25
C PRO A 71 6.66 24.27 -5.90
N THR A 72 5.95 24.54 -4.80
CA THR A 72 6.17 23.91 -3.50
C THR A 72 5.48 22.56 -3.50
N ASN A 73 6.25 21.48 -3.45
CA ASN A 73 5.73 20.12 -3.24
C ASN A 73 5.34 19.86 -1.78
N GLU A 74 5.17 20.93 -1.00
CA GLU A 74 4.99 20.87 0.45
C GLU A 74 3.51 20.75 0.78
N THR A 75 3.25 19.98 1.83
CA THR A 75 1.93 19.78 2.41
C THR A 75 1.56 20.93 3.34
N LEU A 76 0.26 21.18 3.55
CA LEU A 76 -0.22 22.22 4.48
C LEU A 76 0.39 22.04 5.89
N LYS A 77 0.51 20.78 6.33
CA LYS A 77 1.11 20.43 7.62
C LYS A 77 2.58 20.85 7.73
N GLU A 78 3.34 20.79 6.65
CA GLU A 78 4.75 21.18 6.63
C GLU A 78 4.90 22.70 6.62
N GLN A 79 4.00 23.41 5.95
CA GLN A 79 3.99 24.87 5.93
C GLN A 79 3.75 25.47 7.33
N GLU A 80 2.81 24.92 8.09
CA GLU A 80 2.49 25.37 9.46
C GLU A 80 3.64 25.15 10.46
N GLN A 81 4.54 24.21 10.19
CA GLN A 81 5.70 23.94 11.04
C GLN A 81 6.86 24.90 10.79
N LYS A 82 6.78 25.74 9.75
CA LYS A 82 7.80 26.74 9.45
C LYS A 82 7.63 27.96 10.32
N TRP A 83 8.74 28.44 10.85
CA TRP A 83 8.78 29.75 11.49
C TRP A 83 9.06 30.82 10.42
N SER A 84 8.03 31.59 10.06
CA SER A 84 8.12 32.65 9.04
C SER A 84 8.33 34.05 9.61
N ASP A 85 8.21 34.22 10.94
CA ASP A 85 8.38 35.52 11.60
C ASP A 85 9.87 35.88 11.77
N LEU A 86 10.27 36.97 11.12
CA LEU A 86 11.62 37.52 11.17
C LEU A 86 11.70 38.82 12.00
N ALA A 87 10.62 39.23 12.68
CA ALA A 87 10.53 40.43 13.52
C ALA A 87 11.00 41.74 12.84
N LEU A 88 10.93 41.83 11.51
CA LEU A 88 11.41 43.00 10.74
C LEU A 88 10.60 44.28 11.00
N SER A 89 9.40 44.16 11.54
CA SER A 89 8.58 45.31 11.97
C SER A 89 9.32 46.19 12.98
N ALA A 90 10.16 45.62 13.83
CA ALA A 90 10.96 46.37 14.81
C ALA A 90 12.00 47.31 14.16
N LEU A 91 12.42 47.03 12.92
CA LEU A 91 13.37 47.89 12.20
C LEU A 91 12.71 49.12 11.58
N HIS A 92 11.40 49.07 11.31
CA HIS A 92 10.67 50.18 10.67
C HIS A 92 10.37 51.33 11.65
N ASP A 93 10.26 51.02 12.94
CA ASP A 93 9.93 51.97 14.01
C ASP A 93 11.15 52.60 14.71
N GLN A 94 12.37 52.43 14.18
CA GLN A 94 13.53 53.17 14.69
C GLN A 94 13.35 54.68 14.39
N PRO A 95 13.16 55.55 15.40
CA PRO A 95 13.19 57.00 15.18
C PRO A 95 14.58 57.37 14.65
N PRO A 96 14.71 58.41 13.81
CA PRO A 96 16.02 58.83 13.32
C PRO A 96 16.90 59.15 14.53
N THR A 97 17.90 58.32 14.78
CA THR A 97 18.95 58.60 15.76
C THR A 97 19.69 59.82 15.24
N THR A 98 19.35 61.00 15.76
CA THR A 98 20.17 62.19 15.62
C THR A 98 21.52 61.91 16.24
N ALA A 99 22.47 61.49 15.40
CA ALA A 99 23.89 61.43 15.73
C ALA A 99 24.40 62.87 15.86
N ASN A 100 24.40 63.39 17.09
CA ASN A 100 25.21 64.53 17.47
C ASN A 100 26.42 64.01 18.25
N HIS A 101 27.57 63.91 17.59
CA HIS A 101 28.85 64.21 18.22
C HIS A 101 29.94 64.53 17.19
#